data_AF-A0A848EWM7-F1
#
_entry.id   AF-A0A848EWM7-F1
#
_cell.length_a   1.000
_cell.length_b   1.000
_cell.length_c   1.000
_cell.angle_alpha   90.00
_cell.angle_beta   90.00
_cell.angle_gamma   90.00
#
_symmetry.space_group_name_H-M   'P 1'
#
loop_
_entity.id
_entity.type
_entity.pdbx_description
1 polymer ?
#
loop_
_entity_poly.entity_id
_entity_poly.type
_entity_poly.pdbx_seq_one_letter_code
_entity_poly.pdbx_strand_id
1 'polypeptide(L)'
;MFKSSKNANEKITALHNDFGIDLTQEGEGDLKLMCNLGEGLYEDGLMKGKLESALEMLKDGVDLDKVAKYTKLSLSIIKELAKQNKLI
;
A
#
# COMPACT_ATOMS: atom_id res chain seq x y z
N MET A 1 -0.65 -12.70 4.16
CA MET A 1 -0.17 -11.31 3.91
C MET A 1 0.57 -11.33 2.57
N PHE A 2 0.13 -10.53 1.59
CA PHE A 2 0.66 -10.59 0.21
C PHE A 2 1.99 -9.83 0.00
N LYS A 3 2.41 -8.99 0.96
CA LYS A 3 3.71 -8.29 0.92
C LYS A 3 4.77 -9.12 1.64
N SER A 4 5.84 -9.47 0.94
CA SER A 4 7.03 -10.10 1.54
C SER A 4 7.77 -9.06 2.38
N SER A 5 8.33 -9.47 3.53
CA SER A 5 9.18 -8.60 4.35
C SER A 5 10.59 -8.41 3.78
N LYS A 6 10.98 -9.22 2.79
CA LYS A 6 12.30 -9.15 2.15
C LYS A 6 12.31 -8.03 1.11
N ASN A 7 13.33 -7.19 1.12
CA ASN A 7 13.59 -6.24 0.03
C ASN A 7 14.20 -6.96 -1.20
N ALA A 8 14.38 -6.23 -2.29
CA ALA A 8 14.91 -6.79 -3.54
C ALA A 8 16.28 -7.46 -3.36
N ASN A 9 17.22 -6.86 -2.62
CA ASN A 9 18.55 -7.43 -2.40
C ASN A 9 18.48 -8.71 -1.55
N GLU A 10 17.65 -8.72 -0.52
CA GLU A 10 17.43 -9.93 0.31
C GLU A 10 16.79 -11.07 -0.50
N LYS A 11 15.95 -10.75 -1.49
CA LYS A 11 15.41 -11.73 -2.44
C LYS A 11 16.50 -12.27 -3.38
N ILE A 12 17.38 -11.40 -3.91
CA ILE A 12 18.52 -11.83 -4.73
C ILE A 12 19.41 -12.78 -3.93
N THR A 13 19.77 -12.40 -2.70
CA THR A 13 20.59 -13.25 -1.82
C THR A 13 19.90 -14.59 -1.51
N ALA A 14 18.59 -14.59 -1.27
CA ALA A 14 17.85 -15.84 -1.05
C ALA A 14 17.81 -16.73 -2.30
N LEU A 15 17.65 -16.15 -3.49
CA LEU A 15 17.71 -16.89 -4.76
C LEU A 15 19.05 -17.61 -4.92
N HIS A 16 20.16 -16.93 -4.64
CA HIS A 16 21.48 -17.52 -4.68
C HIS A 16 21.67 -18.60 -3.59
N ASN A 17 21.48 -18.24 -2.31
CA ASN A 17 21.84 -19.11 -1.18
C ASN A 17 20.91 -20.30 -1.00
N ASP A 18 19.60 -20.09 -1.14
CA ASP A 18 18.60 -21.10 -0.77
C ASP A 18 18.21 -21.95 -1.98
N PHE A 19 18.34 -21.40 -3.19
CA PHE A 19 17.87 -22.03 -4.42
C PHE A 19 18.96 -22.23 -5.48
N GLY A 20 20.18 -21.73 -5.27
CA GLY A 20 21.27 -21.84 -6.25
C GLY A 20 21.00 -21.10 -7.57
N ILE A 21 20.18 -20.05 -7.53
CA ILE A 21 19.79 -19.26 -8.70
C ILE A 21 20.62 -17.98 -8.73
N ASP A 22 21.59 -17.95 -9.63
CA ASP A 22 22.39 -16.76 -9.94
C ASP A 22 21.67 -15.89 -10.98
N LEU A 23 21.53 -14.60 -10.66
CA LEU A 23 20.99 -13.62 -11.59
C LEU A 23 22.13 -12.89 -12.32
N THR A 24 21.89 -12.51 -13.57
CA THR A 24 22.74 -11.54 -14.26
C THR A 24 22.51 -10.14 -13.67
N GLN A 25 23.42 -9.20 -13.93
CA GLN A 25 23.23 -7.80 -13.52
C GLN A 25 21.92 -7.20 -14.05
N GLU A 26 21.55 -7.55 -15.29
CA GLU A 26 20.27 -7.19 -15.89
C GLU A 26 19.10 -7.80 -15.10
N GLY A 27 19.17 -9.10 -14.79
CA GLY A 27 18.13 -9.80 -14.02
C GLY A 27 17.97 -9.26 -12.58
N GLU A 28 19.06 -8.86 -11.92
CA GLU A 28 18.99 -8.16 -10.63
C GLU A 28 18.31 -6.79 -10.76
N GLY A 29 18.61 -6.06 -11.85
CA GLY A 29 17.97 -4.79 -12.19
C GLY A 29 16.47 -4.94 -12.39
N ASP A 30 16.06 -5.92 -13.18
CA ASP A 30 14.66 -6.22 -13.46
C ASP A 30 13.91 -6.63 -12.20
N LEU A 31 14.50 -7.50 -11.36
CA LEU A 31 13.88 -7.90 -10.10
C LEU A 31 13.69 -6.72 -9.15
N LYS A 32 14.66 -5.79 -9.07
CA LYS A 32 14.52 -4.56 -8.28
C LYS A 32 13.38 -3.69 -8.82
N LEU A 33 13.28 -3.51 -10.13
CA LEU A 33 12.20 -2.77 -10.75
C LEU A 33 10.83 -3.39 -10.45
N MET A 34 10.71 -4.71 -10.59
CA MET A 34 9.49 -5.45 -10.27
C MET A 34 9.09 -5.34 -8.80
N CYS A 35 10.06 -5.39 -7.87
CA CYS A 35 9.79 -5.22 -6.44
C CYS A 35 9.23 -3.82 -6.17
N ASN A 36 9.89 -2.78 -6.67
CA ASN A 36 9.45 -1.40 -6.48
C ASN A 36 8.06 -1.15 -7.09
N LEU A 37 7.81 -1.67 -8.29
CA LEU A 37 6.50 -1.60 -8.94
C LEU A 37 5.43 -2.31 -8.10
N GLY A 38 5.72 -3.52 -7.61
CA GLY A 38 4.81 -4.29 -6.76
C GLY A 38 4.51 -3.60 -5.44
N GLU A 39 5.50 -2.95 -4.81
CA GLU A 39 5.32 -2.16 -3.59
C GLU A 39 4.43 -0.94 -3.84
N GLY A 40 4.69 -0.19 -4.92
CA GLY A 40 3.86 0.95 -5.31
C GLY A 40 2.40 0.55 -5.55
N LEU A 41 2.16 -0.50 -6.34
CA LEU A 41 0.80 -1.00 -6.59
C LEU A 41 0.09 -1.46 -5.31
N TYR A 42 0.81 -2.10 -4.39
CA TYR A 42 0.26 -2.54 -3.11
C TYR A 42 -0.14 -1.34 -2.23
N GLU A 43 0.73 -0.33 -2.12
CA GLU A 43 0.49 0.86 -1.31
C GLU A 43 -0.64 1.72 -1.88
N ASP A 44 -0.69 1.90 -3.21
CA ASP A 44 -1.79 2.57 -3.91
C ASP A 44 -3.12 1.86 -3.69
N GLY A 45 -3.15 0.52 -3.84
CA GLY A 45 -4.35 -0.28 -3.60
C GLY A 45 -4.83 -0.19 -2.15
N LEU A 46 -3.90 -0.26 -1.20
CA LEU A 46 -4.21 -0.13 0.22
C LEU A 46 -4.76 1.27 0.55
N MET A 47 -4.19 2.33 -0.02
CA MET A 47 -4.67 3.69 0.17
C MET A 47 -6.07 3.89 -0.43
N LYS A 48 -6.29 3.43 -1.67
CA LYS A 48 -7.60 3.48 -2.34
C LYS A 48 -8.68 2.78 -1.50
N GLY A 49 -8.43 1.55 -1.05
CA GLY A 49 -9.39 0.81 -0.24
C GLY A 49 -9.72 1.50 1.10
N LYS A 50 -8.74 2.15 1.74
CA LYS A 50 -8.97 2.96 2.94
C LYS A 50 -9.83 4.20 2.66
N LEU A 51 -9.57 4.90 1.56
CA LEU A 51 -10.34 6.08 1.16
C LEU A 51 -11.79 5.72 0.79
N GLU A 52 -11.99 4.64 0.05
CA GLU A 52 -13.33 4.11 -0.28
C GLU A 52 -14.09 3.72 0.99
N SER A 53 -13.45 2.99 1.90
CA SER A 53 -14.06 2.63 3.18
C SER A 53 -14.40 3.86 4.03
N ALA A 54 -13.52 4.87 4.07
CA ALA A 54 -13.78 6.12 4.77
C ALA A 54 -14.98 6.86 4.16
N LEU A 55 -15.06 6.92 2.84
CA LEU A 55 -16.15 7.58 2.13
C LEU A 55 -17.51 6.95 2.44
N GLU A 56 -17.61 5.63 2.43
CA GLU A 56 -18.86 4.93 2.78
C GLU A 56 -19.24 5.18 4.25
N MET A 57 -18.30 5.11 5.20
CA MET A 57 -18.58 5.44 6.60
C MET A 57 -19.07 6.88 6.78
N LEU A 58 -18.50 7.84 6.03
CA LEU A 58 -18.94 9.23 6.09
C LEU A 58 -20.35 9.41 5.52
N LYS A 59 -20.70 8.71 4.43
CA LYS A 59 -22.06 8.70 3.88
C LYS A 59 -23.08 8.12 4.87
N ASP A 60 -22.67 7.14 5.67
CA ASP A 60 -23.47 6.56 6.76
C ASP A 60 -23.55 7.46 8.01
N GLY A 61 -22.94 8.65 7.98
CA GLY A 61 -22.98 9.62 9.09
C GLY A 61 -22.09 9.24 10.27
N VAL A 62 -21.09 8.39 10.07
CA VAL A 62 -20.11 8.04 11.11
C VAL A 62 -19.24 9.25 11.44
N ASP A 63 -19.06 9.50 12.74
CA ASP A 63 -18.23 10.59 13.24
C ASP A 63 -16.76 10.53 12.75
N LEU A 64 -16.17 11.70 12.46
CA LEU A 64 -14.84 11.81 11.85
C LEU A 64 -13.74 11.11 12.67
N ASP A 65 -13.80 11.16 13.99
CA ASP A 65 -12.79 10.53 14.86
C ASP A 65 -12.89 9.00 14.80
N LYS A 66 -14.10 8.47 14.66
CA LYS A 66 -14.33 7.02 14.45
C LYS A 66 -13.84 6.58 13.07
N VAL A 67 -14.10 7.38 12.01
CA VAL A 67 -13.58 7.10 10.66
C VAL A 67 -12.04 7.06 10.68
N ALA A 68 -11.40 8.03 11.34
CA ALA A 68 -9.95 8.08 11.49
C ALA A 68 -9.40 6.83 12.20
N LYS A 69 -10.04 6.45 13.31
CA LYS A 69 -9.67 5.25 14.08
C LYS A 69 -9.74 3.97 13.25
N TYR A 70 -10.83 3.76 12.49
CA TYR A 70 -11.04 2.50 11.77
C TYR A 70 -10.23 2.40 10.47
N THR A 71 -10.14 3.49 9.71
CA THR A 71 -9.44 3.50 8.42
C THR A 71 -7.94 3.73 8.56
N LYS A 72 -7.50 4.20 9.74
CA LYS A 72 -6.12 4.63 10.02
C LYS A 72 -5.66 5.75 9.08
N LEU A 73 -6.59 6.58 8.61
CA LEU A 73 -6.32 7.82 7.88
C LEU A 73 -6.22 9.00 8.86
N SER A 74 -5.49 10.03 8.47
CA SER A 74 -5.43 11.26 9.26
C SER A 74 -6.74 12.03 9.15
N LEU A 75 -7.08 12.80 10.19
CA LEU A 75 -8.26 13.68 10.18
C LEU A 75 -8.21 14.70 9.04
N SER A 76 -7.02 15.13 8.62
CA SER A 76 -6.88 16.05 7.48
C SER A 76 -7.39 15.43 6.18
N ILE A 77 -6.97 14.19 5.89
CA ILE A 77 -7.40 13.45 4.68
C ILE A 77 -8.91 13.23 4.72
N ILE A 78 -9.45 12.83 5.88
CA ILE A 78 -10.88 12.55 6.02
C ILE A 78 -11.72 13.83 5.83
N LYS A 79 -11.28 14.96 6.42
CA LYS A 79 -11.95 16.26 6.24
C LYS A 79 -11.93 16.72 4.79
N GLU A 80 -10.81 16.52 4.10
CA GLU A 80 -10.70 16.83 2.67
C GLU A 80 -11.64 15.96 1.84
N LEU A 81 -11.65 14.64 2.08
CA LEU A 81 -12.53 13.68 1.42
C LEU A 81 -14.02 14.05 1.62
N ALA A 82 -14.43 14.39 2.85
CA ALA A 82 -15.79 14.80 3.16
C ALA A 82 -16.20 16.09 2.43
N LYS A 83 -15.31 17.09 2.38
CA LYS A 83 -15.54 18.35 1.64
C LYS A 83 -15.65 18.12 0.13
N GLN A 84 -14.75 17.34 -0.46
CA GLN A 84 -14.78 17.01 -1.89
C GLN A 84 -16.09 16.31 -2.30
N ASN A 85 -16.68 15.55 -1.38
CA ASN A 85 -17.94 14.82 -1.59
C ASN A 85 -19.18 15.54 -1.03
N LYS A 86 -19.07 16.81 -0.60
CA LYS A 86 -20.18 17.64 -0.11
C LYS A 86 -20.95 17.02 1.06
N LEU A 87 -20.27 16.27 1.91
CA LEU A 87 -20.85 15.65 3.11
C LEU A 87 -20.81 16.59 4.32
N ILE A 88 -19.97 17.63 4.27
CA ILE A 88 -19.83 18.72 5.24
C ILE A 88 -19.51 20.05 4.55
#